data_AF-X1RQZ5-F1
#
_entry.id   AF-X1RQZ5-F1
#
_cell.length_a   1.000
_cell.length_b   1.000
_cell.length_c   1.000
_cell.angle_alpha   90.00
_cell.angle_beta   90.00
_cell.angle_gamma   90.00
#
_symmetry.space_group_name_H-M   'P 1'
#
loop_
_entity.id
_entity.type
_entity.pdbx_description
1 polymer ?
#
loop_
_entity_poly.entity_id
_entity_poly.type
_entity_poly.pdbx_seq_one_letter_code
_entity_poly.pdbx_strand_id
1 'polypeptide(L)'
;MVTENSIGYFLASPNQYLSLKNVHNLRINDNRLSYPYLLGLLNSKLISWWYQGLIPEKGRVFAEVKVVNLKKLPIRTVDFSNPEDKVQHDKLVALVDNMLELQKKYHETRMERDKELYERQIKIVDAQIDRLVYDLYGLTEEEIEIIEGVFN
;
A
#
# COMPACT_ATOMS: atom_id res chain seq x y z
N MET A 1 13.36 8.70 -1.34
CA MET A 1 13.20 10.02 -2.00
C MET A 1 13.04 9.79 -3.50
N VAL A 2 11.86 10.12 -4.05
CA VAL A 2 11.53 9.92 -5.47
C VAL A 2 12.10 11.09 -6.30
N THR A 3 12.96 10.80 -7.28
CA THR A 3 13.45 11.77 -8.26
C THR A 3 12.67 11.59 -9.56
N GLU A 4 12.13 12.70 -10.06
CA GLU A 4 11.52 12.78 -11.38
C GLU A 4 12.62 13.03 -12.40
N ASN A 5 12.70 12.20 -13.45
CA ASN A 5 13.51 12.53 -14.62
C ASN A 5 12.80 12.02 -15.88
N SER A 6 12.30 12.97 -16.66
CA SER A 6 11.70 12.76 -17.98
C SER A 6 12.81 12.57 -19.02
N ILE A 7 13.39 11.38 -19.10
CA ILE A 7 14.08 10.80 -20.26
C ILE A 7 13.96 9.29 -20.04
N GLY A 8 13.62 8.50 -21.06
CA GLY A 8 13.35 7.06 -20.92
C GLY A 8 14.41 6.33 -20.08
N TYR A 9 14.04 5.91 -18.87
CA TYR A 9 14.89 5.10 -18.00
C TYR A 9 14.37 3.67 -18.00
N PHE A 10 15.20 2.79 -18.56
CA PHE A 10 15.15 1.35 -18.36
C PHE A 10 15.10 1.07 -16.86
N LEU A 11 13.95 0.65 -16.36
CA LEU A 11 13.83 0.20 -14.97
C LEU A 11 14.31 -1.26 -14.92
N ALA A 12 15.35 -1.49 -14.12
CA ALA A 12 15.86 -2.79 -13.78
C ALA A 12 14.81 -3.56 -12.95
N SER A 13 13.85 -4.15 -13.67
CA SER A 13 13.14 -5.34 -13.26
C SER A 13 13.72 -6.49 -14.12
N PRO A 14 13.89 -7.72 -13.61
CA PRO A 14 14.40 -8.83 -14.42
C PRO A 14 13.58 -9.08 -15.70
N ASN A 15 12.34 -8.56 -15.74
CA ASN A 15 11.53 -8.43 -16.93
C ASN A 15 11.45 -6.94 -17.32
N GLN A 16 11.93 -6.58 -18.51
CA GLN A 16 11.93 -5.21 -19.04
C GLN A 16 10.50 -4.69 -19.27
N TYR A 17 9.89 -4.06 -18.26
CA TYR A 17 8.59 -3.41 -18.39
C TYR A 17 8.75 -1.91 -18.68
N LEU A 18 7.96 -1.39 -19.64
CA LEU A 18 7.87 0.04 -19.95
C LEU A 18 6.63 0.63 -19.28
N SER A 19 6.82 1.64 -18.42
CA SER A 19 5.71 2.39 -17.84
C SER A 19 5.34 3.57 -18.74
N LEU A 20 4.05 3.74 -19.01
CA LEU A 20 3.52 4.94 -19.66
C LEU A 20 3.54 6.13 -18.67
N LYS A 21 3.43 7.37 -19.18
CA LYS A 21 3.46 8.62 -18.39
C LYS A 21 2.37 8.75 -17.31
N ASN A 22 1.47 7.78 -17.20
CA ASN A 22 0.35 7.77 -16.28
C ASN A 22 0.65 6.95 -15.00
N VAL A 23 1.85 6.37 -14.89
CA VAL A 23 2.26 5.52 -13.77
C VAL A 23 3.50 6.11 -13.10
N HIS A 24 3.42 6.29 -11.79
CA HIS A 24 4.58 6.65 -10.97
C HIS A 24 5.33 5.39 -10.54
N ASN A 25 6.62 5.35 -10.83
CA ASN A 25 7.49 4.27 -10.38
C ASN A 25 8.17 4.67 -9.06
N LEU A 26 8.04 3.81 -8.05
CA LEU A 26 8.73 3.95 -6.79
C LEU A 26 9.97 3.06 -6.78
N ARG A 27 11.14 3.67 -6.58
CA ARG A 27 12.39 2.96 -6.35
C ARG A 27 12.78 3.10 -4.89
N ILE A 28 12.93 1.96 -4.21
CA ILE A 28 13.45 1.93 -2.85
C ILE A 28 14.97 2.08 -2.89
N ASN A 29 15.49 3.07 -2.17
CA ASN A 29 16.94 3.30 -1.99
C ASN A 29 17.35 3.16 -0.51
N ASP A 30 16.43 2.75 0.36
CA ASP A 30 16.64 2.57 1.79
C ASP A 30 16.42 1.10 2.15
N ASN A 31 17.44 0.44 2.68
CA ASN A 31 17.40 -0.98 3.02
C ASN A 31 16.46 -1.29 4.21
N ARG A 32 15.96 -0.25 4.89
CA ARG A 32 14.92 -0.35 5.94
C ARG A 32 13.51 -0.51 5.38
N LEU A 33 13.37 -0.50 4.06
CA LEU A 33 12.09 -0.67 3.36
C LEU A 33 12.20 -1.84 2.39
N SER A 34 11.14 -2.64 2.33
CA SER A 34 10.95 -3.69 1.32
C SER A 34 9.73 -3.34 0.46
N TYR A 35 9.68 -3.86 -0.78
CA TYR A 35 8.53 -3.62 -1.65
C TYR A 35 7.22 -4.14 -1.06
N PRO A 36 7.16 -5.37 -0.48
CA PRO A 36 5.93 -5.85 0.16
C PRO A 36 5.51 -4.97 1.34
N TYR A 37 6.46 -4.54 2.18
CA TYR A 37 6.16 -3.64 3.29
C TYR A 37 5.56 -2.31 2.82
N LEU A 38 6.21 -1.67 1.84
CA LEU A 38 5.71 -0.42 1.25
C LEU A 38 4.35 -0.61 0.59
N LEU A 39 4.13 -1.75 -0.08
CA LEU A 39 2.85 -2.08 -0.70
C LEU A 39 1.73 -2.18 0.34
N GLY A 40 1.99 -2.84 1.48
CA GLY A 40 1.04 -2.93 2.59
C GLY A 40 0.69 -1.56 3.16
N LEU A 41 1.70 -0.70 3.41
CA LEU A 41 1.46 0.66 3.88
C LEU A 41 0.61 1.46 2.89
N LEU A 42 1.00 1.51 1.61
CA LEU A 42 0.36 2.35 0.61
C LEU A 42 -1.09 1.95 0.30
N ASN A 43 -1.44 0.68 0.46
CA ASN A 43 -2.81 0.19 0.22
C ASN A 43 -3.70 0.24 1.47
N SER A 44 -3.18 0.64 2.63
CA SER A 44 -3.99 0.80 3.83
C SER A 44 -4.95 2.00 3.76
N LYS A 45 -6.05 1.90 4.51
CA LYS A 45 -7.00 3.00 4.73
C LYS A 45 -6.35 4.21 5.38
N LEU A 46 -5.38 4.02 6.28
CA LEU A 46 -4.66 5.13 6.92
C LEU A 46 -3.96 6.02 5.88
N ILE A 47 -3.16 5.41 5.00
CA ILE A 47 -2.44 6.17 3.97
C ILE A 47 -3.41 6.74 2.94
N SER A 48 -4.46 6.01 2.60
CA SER A 48 -5.53 6.51 1.71
C SER A 48 -6.23 7.74 2.29
N TRP A 49 -6.59 7.70 3.57
CA TRP A 49 -7.21 8.81 4.30
C TRP A 49 -6.28 10.02 4.38
N TRP A 50 -5.00 9.78 4.71
CA TRP A 50 -3.99 10.84 4.73
C TRP A 50 -3.83 11.50 3.36
N TYR A 51 -3.77 10.70 2.31
CA TYR A 51 -3.64 11.17 0.94
C TYR A 51 -4.84 12.01 0.51
N GLN A 52 -6.06 11.59 0.85
CA GLN A 52 -7.27 12.37 0.60
C GLN A 52 -7.27 13.71 1.35
N GLY A 53 -6.73 13.76 2.57
CA GLY A 53 -6.55 15.01 3.33
C GLY A 53 -5.55 15.98 2.68
N LEU A 54 -4.55 15.48 1.95
CA LEU A 54 -3.57 16.30 1.24
C LEU A 54 -4.10 16.90 -0.07
N ILE A 55 -5.18 16.34 -0.64
CA ILE A 55 -5.75 16.80 -1.90
C ILE A 55 -6.94 17.73 -1.60
N PRO A 56 -6.80 19.04 -1.85
CA PRO A 56 -7.89 20.00 -1.64
C PRO A 56 -9.03 19.86 -2.67
N GLU A 57 -8.91 18.97 -3.65
CA GLU A 57 -9.78 18.87 -4.83
C GLU A 57 -10.78 17.70 -4.75
N LYS A 58 -11.63 17.66 -3.71
CA LYS A 58 -12.85 16.83 -3.76
C LYS A 58 -13.72 17.34 -4.93
N GLY A 59 -13.87 16.55 -6.00
CA GLY A 59 -14.82 16.81 -7.09
C GLY A 59 -14.26 17.19 -8.46
N ARG A 60 -12.95 17.07 -8.73
CA ARG A 60 -12.43 17.18 -10.11
C ARG A 60 -12.35 15.81 -10.79
N VAL A 61 -12.77 15.77 -12.05
CA VAL A 61 -12.86 14.58 -12.93
C VAL A 61 -11.48 13.95 -13.22
N PHE A 62 -10.38 14.63 -12.88
CA PHE A 62 -9.00 14.20 -13.12
C PHE A 62 -8.11 14.45 -11.89
N ALA A 63 -8.31 13.68 -10.82
CA ALA A 63 -7.39 13.66 -9.69
C ALA A 63 -6.07 13.04 -10.13
N GLU A 64 -5.13 13.86 -10.56
CA GLU A 64 -3.79 13.41 -10.91
C GLU A 64 -2.98 13.14 -9.64
N VAL A 65 -2.39 11.95 -9.54
CA VAL A 65 -1.46 11.64 -8.45
C VAL A 65 -0.18 12.44 -8.68
N LYS A 66 0.01 13.53 -7.93
CA LYS A 66 1.22 14.35 -8.05
C LYS A 66 2.33 13.81 -7.15
N VAL A 67 3.55 13.64 -7.69
CA VAL A 67 4.73 13.19 -6.94
C VAL A 67 5.01 14.07 -5.71
N VAL A 68 4.73 15.38 -5.80
CA VAL A 68 4.87 16.32 -4.68
C VAL A 68 3.98 15.98 -3.49
N ASN A 69 2.82 15.33 -3.71
CA ASN A 69 1.94 14.87 -2.65
C ASN A 69 2.38 13.49 -2.13
N LEU A 70 2.86 12.60 -3.00
CA LEU A 70 3.42 11.31 -2.59
C LEU A 70 4.63 11.48 -1.64
N LYS A 71 5.47 12.50 -1.85
CA LYS A 71 6.59 12.82 -0.95
C LYS A 71 6.16 13.27 0.46
N LYS A 72 4.90 13.68 0.65
CA LYS A 72 4.35 14.10 1.94
C LYS A 72 3.68 12.96 2.69
N LEU A 73 3.59 11.77 2.10
CA LEU A 73 3.03 10.61 2.79
C LEU A 73 3.93 10.24 3.97
N PRO A 74 3.36 9.96 5.14
CA PRO A 74 4.12 9.58 6.32
C PRO A 74 4.52 8.12 6.15
N ILE A 75 5.58 7.83 5.40
CA ILE A 75 6.07 6.45 5.25
C ILE A 75 6.96 6.13 6.45
N ARG A 76 6.43 5.32 7.37
CA ARG A 76 7.19 4.80 8.51
C ARG A 76 8.32 3.87 8.04
N THR A 77 9.56 4.15 8.44
CA THR A 77 10.71 3.25 8.23
C THR A 77 10.84 2.26 9.37
N VAL A 78 11.34 1.05 9.08
CA VAL A 78 11.56 0.01 10.10
C VAL A 78 12.95 0.14 10.73
N ASP A 79 13.01 0.10 12.05
CA ASP A 79 14.23 -0.08 12.82
C ASP A 79 14.48 -1.58 13.07
N PHE A 80 15.28 -2.21 12.21
CA PHE A 80 15.65 -3.63 12.36
C PHE A 80 16.48 -3.95 13.60
N SER A 81 16.97 -2.96 14.35
CA SER A 81 17.61 -3.18 15.63
C SER A 81 16.59 -3.39 16.77
N ASN A 82 15.34 -2.95 16.57
CA ASN A 82 14.23 -3.18 17.48
C ASN A 82 13.51 -4.49 17.11
N PRO A 83 13.51 -5.52 17.99
CA PRO A 83 12.86 -6.80 17.72
C PRO A 83 11.36 -6.67 17.45
N GLU A 84 10.67 -5.77 18.16
CA GLU A 84 9.23 -5.57 17.97
C GLU A 84 8.94 -5.00 16.58
N ASP A 85 9.75 -4.03 16.15
CA ASP A 85 9.57 -3.38 14.85
C ASP A 85 9.82 -4.35 13.70
N LYS A 86 10.83 -5.22 13.85
CA LYS A 86 11.08 -6.32 12.93
C LYS A 86 9.90 -7.29 12.86
N VAL A 87 9.33 -7.68 14.00
CA VAL A 87 8.19 -8.60 14.05
C VAL A 87 6.98 -7.99 13.34
N GLN A 88 6.70 -6.70 13.55
CA GLN A 88 5.58 -6.03 12.87
C GLN A 88 5.82 -5.88 11.36
N HIS A 89 7.06 -5.60 10.94
CA HIS A 89 7.45 -5.63 9.53
C HIS A 89 7.18 -7.02 8.92
N ASP A 90 7.69 -8.08 9.54
CA ASP A 90 7.61 -9.44 9.00
C ASP A 90 6.15 -9.92 8.93
N LYS A 91 5.31 -9.54 9.90
CA LYS A 91 3.85 -9.77 9.86
C LYS A 91 3.20 -9.06 8.69
N LEU A 92 3.50 -7.78 8.46
CA LEU A 92 2.92 -7.02 7.36
C LEU A 92 3.31 -7.62 6.00
N VAL A 93 4.59 -7.98 5.84
CA VAL A 93 5.07 -8.66 4.64
C VAL A 93 4.33 -9.97 4.41
N ALA A 94 4.15 -10.80 5.44
CA ALA A 94 3.42 -12.07 5.31
C ALA A 94 1.94 -11.87 4.92
N LEU A 95 1.27 -10.84 5.45
CA LEU A 95 -0.10 -10.50 5.05
C LEU A 95 -0.17 -10.05 3.59
N VAL A 96 0.79 -9.25 3.14
CA VAL A 96 0.86 -8.81 1.74
C VAL A 96 1.13 -9.98 0.80
N ASP A 97 2.03 -10.89 1.15
CA ASP A 97 2.28 -12.09 0.35
C ASP A 97 1.03 -12.96 0.24
N ASN A 98 0.30 -13.16 1.35
CA ASN A 98 -0.99 -13.85 1.36
C ASN A 98 -2.02 -13.14 0.46
N MET A 99 -2.14 -11.82 0.56
CA MET A 99 -3.02 -11.02 -0.31
C MET A 99 -2.70 -11.25 -1.79
N LEU A 100 -1.43 -11.22 -2.18
CA LEU A 100 -1.00 -11.45 -3.57
C LEU A 100 -1.36 -12.86 -4.05
N GLU A 101 -1.18 -13.88 -3.22
CA GLU A 101 -1.59 -15.25 -3.55
C GLU A 101 -3.11 -15.39 -3.70
N LEU A 102 -3.89 -14.76 -2.82
CA LEU A 102 -5.35 -14.79 -2.88
C LEU A 102 -5.87 -14.08 -4.13
N GLN A 103 -5.32 -12.91 -4.46
CA GLN A 103 -5.65 -12.17 -5.68
C GLN A 103 -5.35 -13.01 -6.93
N LYS A 104 -4.20 -13.71 -6.95
CA LYS A 104 -3.87 -14.63 -8.04
C LYS A 104 -4.90 -15.75 -8.17
N LYS A 105 -5.24 -16.44 -7.07
CA LYS A 105 -6.25 -17.52 -7.06
C LYS A 105 -7.63 -17.03 -7.48
N TYR A 106 -8.02 -15.83 -7.05
CA TYR A 106 -9.28 -15.17 -7.43
C TYR A 106 -9.37 -14.93 -8.95
N HIS A 107 -8.28 -14.48 -9.58
CA HIS A 107 -8.25 -14.23 -11.02
C HIS A 107 -8.10 -15.49 -11.88
N GLU A 108 -7.45 -16.54 -11.36
CA GLU A 108 -7.25 -17.80 -12.09
C GLU A 108 -8.48 -18.72 -12.04
N THR A 109 -9.30 -18.63 -10.99
CA THR A 109 -10.47 -19.51 -10.85
C THR A 109 -11.59 -19.18 -11.84
N ARG A 110 -12.23 -20.23 -12.36
CA ARG A 110 -13.39 -20.16 -13.25
C ARG A 110 -14.70 -20.46 -12.53
N MET A 111 -14.64 -20.89 -11.28
CA MET A 111 -15.80 -21.28 -10.48
C MET A 111 -16.26 -20.10 -9.61
N GLU A 112 -17.53 -19.73 -9.72
CA GLU A 112 -18.07 -18.57 -9.00
C GLU A 112 -18.03 -18.74 -7.48
N ARG A 113 -18.29 -19.96 -7.00
CA ARG A 113 -18.20 -20.28 -5.56
C ARG A 113 -16.79 -20.05 -5.00
N ASP A 114 -15.75 -20.37 -5.77
CA ASP A 114 -14.37 -20.15 -5.34
C ASP A 114 -14.03 -18.66 -5.37
N LYS A 115 -14.56 -17.90 -6.34
CA LYS A 115 -14.41 -16.43 -6.35
C LYS A 115 -14.99 -15.81 -5.10
N GLU A 116 -16.22 -16.15 -4.73
CA GLU A 116 -16.85 -15.64 -3.50
C GLU A 116 -16.03 -15.99 -2.25
N LEU A 117 -15.45 -17.20 -2.21
CA LEU A 117 -14.58 -17.63 -1.13
C LEU A 117 -13.31 -16.79 -1.05
N TYR A 118 -12.60 -16.61 -2.16
CA TYR A 118 -11.38 -15.80 -2.20
C TYR A 118 -11.66 -14.32 -1.95
N GLU A 119 -12.76 -13.78 -2.45
CA GLU A 119 -13.17 -12.39 -2.19
C GLU A 119 -13.37 -12.14 -0.67
N ARG A 120 -14.01 -13.08 0.03
CA ARG A 120 -14.15 -13.00 1.50
C ARG A 120 -12.80 -13.06 2.20
N GLN A 121 -11.91 -13.95 1.77
CA GLN A 121 -10.56 -14.04 2.35
C GLN A 121 -9.74 -12.77 2.10
N ILE A 122 -9.84 -12.20 0.89
CA ILE A 122 -9.23 -10.92 0.54
C ILE A 122 -9.71 -9.82 1.49
N LYS A 123 -11.02 -9.68 1.71
CA LYS A 123 -11.57 -8.67 2.64
C LYS A 123 -11.07 -8.84 4.08
N ILE A 124 -10.88 -10.09 4.52
CA ILE A 124 -10.33 -10.37 5.85
C ILE A 124 -8.86 -9.95 5.94
N VAL A 125 -8.04 -10.32 4.94
CA VAL A 125 -6.61 -9.96 4.92
C VAL A 125 -6.43 -8.44 4.78
N ASP A 126 -7.29 -7.78 4.00
CA ASP A 126 -7.31 -6.32 3.86
C ASP A 126 -7.53 -5.63 5.22
N ALA A 127 -8.56 -6.07 5.97
CA ALA A 127 -8.82 -5.56 7.31
C ALA A 127 -7.68 -5.87 8.31
N GLN A 128 -6.99 -7.00 8.16
CA GLN A 128 -5.81 -7.32 8.97
C GLN A 128 -4.62 -6.41 8.65
N ILE A 129 -4.42 -6.07 7.38
CA ILE A 129 -3.41 -5.10 6.94
C ILE A 129 -3.73 -3.73 7.54
N ASP A 130 -4.97 -3.25 7.40
CA ASP A 130 -5.41 -1.98 7.97
C ASP A 130 -5.15 -1.92 9.47
N ARG A 131 -5.57 -2.95 10.21
CA ARG A 131 -5.38 -2.98 11.66
C ARG A 131 -3.91 -2.94 12.05
N LEU A 132 -3.07 -3.75 11.39
CA LEU A 132 -1.64 -3.77 11.65
C LEU A 132 -0.99 -2.42 11.32
N VAL A 133 -1.45 -1.74 10.27
CA VAL A 133 -0.98 -0.40 9.95
C VAL A 133 -1.42 0.61 11.01
N TYR A 134 -2.64 0.54 11.55
CA TYR A 134 -3.04 1.40 12.66
C TYR A 134 -2.14 1.19 13.89
N ASP A 135 -1.85 -0.07 14.22
CA ASP A 135 -0.95 -0.41 15.33
C ASP A 135 0.48 0.11 15.10
N LEU A 136 1.00 0.02 13.87
CA LEU A 136 2.34 0.54 13.50
C LEU A 136 2.48 2.05 13.70
N TYR A 137 1.38 2.80 13.53
CA TYR A 137 1.35 4.26 13.69
C TYR A 137 0.83 4.68 15.07
N GLY A 138 0.45 3.72 15.94
CA GLY A 138 0.03 3.98 17.31
C GLY A 138 -1.31 4.70 17.41
N LEU A 139 -2.24 4.42 16.49
CA LEU A 139 -3.56 5.04 16.49
C LEU A 139 -4.43 4.53 17.65
N THR A 140 -5.24 5.44 18.18
CA THR A 140 -6.30 5.15 19.14
C THR A 140 -7.57 4.65 18.44
N GLU A 141 -8.48 3.99 19.16
CA GLU A 141 -9.75 3.52 18.58
C GLU A 141 -10.60 4.69 18.06
N GLU A 142 -10.57 5.85 18.73
CA GLU A 142 -11.26 7.06 18.29
C GLU A 142 -10.71 7.57 16.94
N GLU A 143 -9.39 7.52 16.74
CA GLU A 143 -8.77 7.90 15.47
C GLU A 143 -9.08 6.89 14.36
N ILE A 144 -9.11 5.60 14.69
CA ILE A 144 -9.50 4.54 13.75
C ILE A 144 -10.96 4.74 13.30
N GLU A 145 -11.88 5.04 14.21
CA GLU A 145 -13.28 5.31 13.87
C GLU A 145 -13.44 6.49 12.90
N ILE A 146 -12.65 7.55 13.08
CA ILE A 146 -12.64 8.70 12.16
C ILE A 146 -12.18 8.28 10.76
N ILE A 147 -11.14 7.45 10.67
CA ILE A 147 -10.60 6.97 9.39
C ILE A 147 -11.63 6.07 8.70
N GLU A 148 -12.14 5.07 9.41
CA GLU A 148 -13.12 4.10 8.89
C GLU A 148 -14.42 4.78 8.46
N GLY A 149 -14.86 5.83 9.17
CA GLY A 149 -16.03 6.62 8.82
C GLY A 149 -15.95 7.32 7.45
N VAL A 150 -14.77 7.48 6.85
CA VAL A 150 -14.61 8.04 5.50
C VAL A 150 -14.83 7.00 4.39
N PHE A 151 -14.67 5.71 4.69
CA PHE A 151 -14.77 4.61 3.73
C PHE A 151 -16.11 3.84 3.79
N ASN A 152 -16.97 4.18 4.75
CA ASN A 152 -18.32 3.63 4.92
C ASN A 152 -19.37 4.26 4.00
#